data_AF-A0A0C2VH58-F1
#
_entry.id   AF-A0A0C2VH58-F1
#
_cell.length_a   1.000
_cell.length_b   1.000
_cell.length_c   1.000
_cell.angle_alpha   90.00
_cell.angle_beta   90.00
_cell.angle_gamma   90.00
#
_symmetry.space_group_name_H-M   'P 1'
#
loop_
_entity.id
_entity.type
_entity.pdbx_description
1 polymer ?
#
loop_
_entity_poly.entity_id
_entity_poly.type
_entity_poly.pdbx_seq_one_letter_code
_entity_poly.pdbx_strand_id
1 'polypeptide(L)'
;MVESLEQEGVSTTKIVFNGESSLQEINRITEIGKMEQIDVVIGVGGGKTIDTIKAIGDDLKASRVIIPTVASSDAPTSALSVIYSSDGIFEAYKFYSKNPDLILVEIQIIAGAPPRFLASGIADALAT
;
A
#
# COMPACT_ATOMS: atom_id res chain seq x y z
N MET A 1 -14.71 6.07 -4.06
CA MET A 1 -14.28 5.37 -2.83
C MET A 1 -14.50 6.24 -1.60
N VAL A 2 -13.79 7.36 -1.44
CA VAL A 2 -13.94 8.17 -0.22
C VAL A 2 -15.38 8.66 -0.02
N GLU A 3 -16.03 9.17 -1.07
CA GLU A 3 -17.46 9.53 -1.01
C GLU A 3 -18.35 8.35 -0.59
N SER A 4 -18.04 7.13 -1.04
CA SER A 4 -18.78 5.93 -0.66
C SER A 4 -18.55 5.55 0.80
N LEU A 5 -17.35 5.76 1.34
CA LEU A 5 -17.06 5.55 2.76
C LEU A 5 -17.79 6.60 3.63
N GLU A 6 -17.75 7.86 3.21
CA GLU A 6 -18.41 8.97 3.90
C GLU A 6 -19.95 8.82 3.89
N GLN A 7 -20.53 8.32 2.79
CA GLN A 7 -21.96 7.99 2.70
C GLN A 7 -22.39 6.90 3.69
N GLU A 8 -21.51 5.96 3.99
CA GLU A 8 -21.72 4.90 4.98
C GLU A 8 -21.32 5.32 6.41
N GLY A 9 -21.01 6.61 6.63
CA GLY A 9 -20.68 7.16 7.94
C GLY A 9 -19.27 6.85 8.44
N VAL A 10 -18.37 6.43 7.55
CA VAL A 10 -16.96 6.17 7.89
C VAL A 10 -16.18 7.49 7.80
N SER A 11 -15.56 7.90 8.91
CA SER A 11 -14.64 9.06 8.93
C SER A 11 -13.39 8.75 8.11
N THR A 12 -12.94 9.72 7.29
CA THR A 12 -11.76 9.51 6.43
C THR A 12 -10.77 10.65 6.52
N THR A 13 -9.48 10.29 6.54
CA THR A 13 -8.35 11.23 6.43
C THR A 13 -7.59 10.93 5.15
N LYS A 14 -7.60 11.88 4.21
CA LYS A 14 -6.91 11.75 2.91
C LYS A 14 -5.46 12.20 3.05
N ILE A 15 -4.53 11.33 2.66
CA ILE A 15 -3.10 11.63 2.67
C ILE A 15 -2.51 11.40 1.28
N VAL A 16 -1.73 12.36 0.82
CA VAL A 16 -0.93 12.22 -0.40
C VAL A 16 0.39 11.54 -0.03
N PHE A 17 0.72 10.46 -0.73
CA PHE A 17 1.99 9.75 -0.65
C PHE A 17 3.05 10.46 -1.50
N ASN A 18 4.23 10.71 -0.93
CA ASN A 18 5.30 11.45 -1.57
C ASN A 18 6.16 10.62 -2.53
N GLY A 19 5.80 9.36 -2.78
CA GLY A 19 6.35 8.54 -3.86
C GLY A 19 7.41 7.52 -3.44
N GLU A 20 8.04 7.69 -2.27
CA GLU A 20 9.11 6.79 -1.80
C GLU A 20 8.71 6.00 -0.55
N SER A 21 8.92 4.68 -0.59
CA SER A 21 8.64 3.78 0.55
C SER A 21 9.78 3.83 1.55
N SER A 22 9.94 5.00 2.17
CA SER A 22 11.03 5.31 3.09
C SER A 22 10.55 5.41 4.54
N LEU A 23 11.47 5.19 5.48
CA LEU A 23 11.16 5.36 6.91
C LEU A 23 10.66 6.78 7.23
N GLN A 24 11.17 7.79 6.54
CA GLN A 24 10.72 9.17 6.71
C GLN A 24 9.23 9.32 6.35
N GLU A 25 8.83 8.78 5.20
CA GLU A 25 7.45 8.89 4.73
C GLU A 25 6.49 8.02 5.55
N ILE A 26 6.93 6.81 5.92
CA ILE A 26 6.19 5.92 6.83
C ILE A 26 5.94 6.65 8.16
N ASN A 27 6.98 7.19 8.80
CA ASN A 27 6.85 7.88 10.07
C ASN A 27 5.94 9.11 9.98
N ARG A 28 6.07 9.91 8.91
CA ARG A 28 5.23 11.10 8.70
C ARG A 28 3.74 10.75 8.70
N ILE A 29 3.36 9.69 7.98
CA ILE A 29 1.97 9.28 7.86
C ILE A 29 1.50 8.54 9.11
N THR A 30 2.36 7.71 9.73
CA THR A 30 2.07 7.03 10.99
C THR A 30 1.76 8.03 12.11
N GLU A 31 2.49 9.14 12.24
CA GLU A 31 2.19 10.15 13.27
C GLU A 31 0.83 10.81 13.05
N ILE A 32 0.42 11.05 11.80
CA ILE A 32 -0.93 11.53 11.48
C ILE A 32 -1.97 10.47 11.89
N GLY A 33 -1.72 9.20 11.56
CA GLY A 33 -2.61 8.09 11.92
C GLY A 33 -2.78 7.92 13.43
N LYS A 34 -1.73 8.18 14.23
CA LYS A 34 -1.82 8.17 15.70
C LYS A 34 -2.67 9.33 16.23
N MET A 35 -2.49 10.54 15.70
CA MET A 35 -3.24 11.72 16.13
C MET A 35 -4.74 11.59 15.83
N GLU A 36 -5.07 11.05 14.66
CA GLU A 36 -6.44 10.83 14.20
C GLU A 36 -7.06 9.51 14.70
N GLN A 37 -6.31 8.72 15.49
CA GLN A 37 -6.75 7.44 16.05
C GLN A 37 -7.27 6.46 14.96
N ILE A 38 -6.50 6.29 13.89
CA ILE A 38 -6.88 5.49 12.73
C ILE A 38 -6.85 3.99 13.04
N ASP A 39 -7.99 3.32 12.87
CA ASP A 39 -8.13 1.86 13.05
C ASP A 39 -8.00 1.05 11.73
N VAL A 40 -8.08 1.73 10.58
CA VAL A 40 -8.00 1.12 9.24
C VAL A 40 -7.17 1.99 8.32
N VAL A 41 -6.18 1.39 7.66
CA VAL A 41 -5.35 2.06 6.65
C VAL A 41 -5.63 1.48 5.26
N ILE A 42 -5.80 2.35 4.27
CA ILE A 42 -6.11 1.97 2.88
C ILE A 42 -5.01 2.50 1.96
N GLY A 43 -4.29 1.61 1.29
CA GLY A 43 -3.27 1.97 0.31
C GLY A 43 -3.79 1.75 -1.10
N VAL A 44 -3.84 2.83 -1.89
CA VAL A 44 -4.30 2.80 -3.28
C VAL A 44 -3.13 3.17 -4.19
N GLY A 45 -2.62 2.22 -4.98
CA GLY A 45 -1.51 2.52 -5.89
C GLY A 45 -0.69 1.32 -6.32
N GLY A 46 0.58 1.57 -6.64
CA GLY A 46 1.58 0.55 -6.99
C GLY A 46 2.44 0.10 -5.80
N GLY A 47 3.48 -0.68 -6.08
CA GLY A 47 4.30 -1.37 -5.06
C GLY A 47 4.78 -0.50 -3.90
N LYS A 48 5.35 0.69 -4.16
CA LYS A 48 5.85 1.57 -3.09
C LYS A 48 4.75 2.05 -2.14
N THR A 49 3.58 2.39 -2.67
CA THR A 49 2.42 2.77 -1.86
C THR A 49 1.93 1.59 -1.02
N ILE A 50 1.89 0.40 -1.62
CA ILE A 50 1.49 -0.84 -0.95
C ILE A 50 2.45 -1.20 0.19
N ASP A 51 3.74 -1.06 -0.03
CA ASP A 51 4.75 -1.34 1.01
C ASP A 51 4.70 -0.31 2.14
N THR A 52 4.52 0.96 1.79
CA THR A 52 4.36 2.04 2.78
C THR A 52 3.14 1.80 3.68
N ILE A 53 1.98 1.45 3.10
CA ILE A 53 0.76 1.27 3.89
C ILE A 53 0.82 0.04 4.79
N LYS A 54 1.51 -1.03 4.36
CA LYS A 54 1.71 -2.21 5.21
C LYS A 54 2.53 -1.85 6.45
N ALA A 55 3.58 -1.05 6.27
CA ALA A 55 4.43 -0.59 7.37
C ALA A 55 3.66 0.31 8.34
N ILE A 56 2.88 1.27 7.80
CA ILE A 56 2.04 2.17 8.61
C ILE A 56 0.99 1.37 9.39
N GLY A 57 0.31 0.43 8.74
CA GLY A 57 -0.71 -0.39 9.39
C GLY A 57 -0.15 -1.28 10.50
N ASP A 58 1.07 -1.79 10.33
CA ASP A 58 1.79 -2.52 11.37
C ASP A 58 2.12 -1.62 12.57
N ASP A 59 2.68 -0.42 12.32
CA ASP A 59 3.07 0.53 13.38
C ASP A 59 1.85 1.07 14.16
N LEU A 60 0.71 1.24 13.48
CA LEU A 60 -0.56 1.66 14.08
C LEU A 60 -1.36 0.50 14.71
N LYS A 61 -0.98 -0.76 14.43
CA LYS A 61 -1.80 -1.96 14.72
C LYS A 61 -3.20 -1.89 14.08
N ALA A 62 -3.30 -1.20 12.95
CA ALA A 62 -4.54 -1.01 12.20
C ALA A 62 -4.80 -2.16 11.22
N SER A 63 -6.06 -2.28 10.77
CA SER A 63 -6.41 -3.17 9.66
C SER A 63 -5.87 -2.61 8.34
N ARG A 64 -5.35 -3.47 7.46
CA ARG A 64 -4.68 -3.07 6.22
C ARG A 64 -5.50 -3.48 5.01
N VAL A 65 -5.97 -2.48 4.25
CA VAL A 65 -6.65 -2.67 2.97
C VAL A 65 -5.71 -2.24 1.85
N ILE A 66 -5.45 -3.15 0.91
CA ILE A 66 -4.60 -2.92 -0.24
C ILE A 66 -5.45 -2.86 -1.50
N ILE A 67 -5.33 -1.78 -2.27
CA ILE A 67 -6.03 -1.59 -3.54
C ILE A 67 -4.99 -1.35 -4.63
N PRO A 68 -4.45 -2.42 -5.25
CA PRO A 68 -3.49 -2.26 -6.32
C PRO A 68 -4.16 -1.61 -7.54
N THR A 69 -3.53 -0.57 -8.10
CA THR A 69 -3.99 0.07 -9.35
C THR A 69 -3.28 -0.48 -10.57
N VAL A 70 -2.28 -1.35 -10.38
CA VAL A 70 -1.54 -2.07 -11.40
C VAL A 70 -1.25 -3.49 -10.92
N ALA A 71 -1.21 -4.45 -11.84
CA ALA A 71 -0.84 -5.84 -11.56
C ALA A 71 0.60 -6.10 -12.04
N SER A 72 1.60 -5.50 -11.36
CA SER A 72 3.01 -5.54 -11.78
C SER A 72 3.93 -6.46 -10.96
N SER A 73 3.45 -6.94 -9.82
CA SER A 73 4.13 -7.91 -8.97
C SER A 73 3.16 -8.62 -8.03
N ASP A 74 3.62 -9.67 -7.35
CA ASP A 74 2.86 -10.43 -6.35
C ASP A 74 2.85 -9.80 -4.93
N ALA A 75 3.58 -8.70 -4.76
CA ALA A 75 3.74 -7.96 -3.52
C ALA A 75 2.43 -7.63 -2.78
N PRO A 76 1.27 -7.33 -3.41
CA PRO A 76 0.05 -6.97 -2.68
C PRO A 76 -0.37 -7.97 -1.60
N THR A 77 -0.08 -9.26 -1.77
CA THR A 77 -0.51 -10.31 -0.85
C THR A 77 0.46 -10.60 0.29
N SER A 78 1.72 -10.17 0.18
CA SER A 78 2.79 -10.61 1.08
C SER A 78 2.78 -9.91 2.44
N ALA A 79 3.29 -10.60 3.47
CA ALA A 79 3.57 -10.06 4.80
C ALA A 79 4.98 -9.43 4.85
N LEU A 80 5.39 -8.74 3.79
CA LEU A 80 6.66 -8.02 3.72
C LEU A 80 6.52 -6.69 2.99
N SER A 81 7.48 -5.80 3.24
CA SER A 81 7.69 -4.56 2.49
C SER A 81 9.15 -4.34 2.18
N VAL A 82 9.41 -3.71 1.03
CA VAL A 82 10.73 -3.20 0.67
C VAL A 82 10.84 -1.74 1.09
N ILE A 83 11.86 -1.44 1.89
CA ILE A 83 12.14 -0.10 2.41
C ILE A 83 13.32 0.49 1.65
N TYR A 84 13.17 1.74 1.25
CA TYR A 84 14.15 2.51 0.51
C TYR A 84 14.58 3.76 1.29
N SER A 85 15.78 4.25 0.98
CA SER A 85 16.20 5.59 1.36
C SER A 85 15.37 6.65 0.64
N SER A 86 15.47 7.92 1.07
CA SER A 86 14.87 9.05 0.35
C SER A 86 15.36 9.19 -1.09
N ASP A 87 16.54 8.66 -1.40
CA ASP A 87 17.16 8.68 -2.73
C ASP A 87 16.79 7.44 -3.57
N GLY A 88 15.88 6.60 -3.08
CA GLY A 88 15.40 5.40 -3.80
C GLY A 88 16.37 4.21 -3.77
N ILE A 89 17.33 4.20 -2.84
CA ILE A 89 18.28 3.09 -2.66
C ILE A 89 17.65 2.06 -1.72
N PHE A 90 17.73 0.78 -2.05
CA PHE A 90 17.28 -0.29 -1.16
C PHE A 90 17.97 -0.20 0.20
N GLU A 91 17.20 -0.25 1.28
CA GLU A 91 17.72 -0.25 2.65
C GLU A 91 17.44 -1.58 3.38
N ALA A 92 16.20 -2.07 3.33
CA ALA A 92 15.82 -3.24 4.11
C ALA A 92 14.55 -3.93 3.60
N TYR A 93 14.36 -5.18 4.05
CA TYR A 93 13.05 -5.84 4.08
C TYR A 93 12.44 -5.68 5.48
N LYS A 94 11.17 -5.26 5.55
CA LYS A 94 10.37 -5.26 6.79
C LYS A 94 9.36 -6.41 6.71
N PHE A 95 9.44 -7.36 7.65
CA PHE A 95 8.52 -8.50 7.73
C PHE A 95 7.46 -8.27 8.81
N TYR A 96 6.25 -8.76 8.57
CA TYR A 96 5.10 -8.58 9.46
C TYR A 96 4.57 -9.92 9.99
N SER A 97 3.91 -9.89 11.14
CA SER A 97 3.30 -11.08 11.76
C SER A 97 2.03 -11.56 11.05
N LYS A 98 1.42 -10.73 10.19
CA LYS A 98 0.25 -11.07 9.37
C LYS A 98 0.32 -10.46 7.98
N ASN A 99 -0.35 -11.08 7.00
CA ASN A 99 -0.64 -10.53 5.67
C ASN A 99 -1.71 -9.42 5.73
N PRO A 100 -1.88 -8.59 4.69
CA PRO A 100 -2.97 -7.62 4.62
C PRO A 100 -4.35 -8.24 4.88
N ASP A 101 -5.24 -7.46 5.50
CA ASP A 101 -6.56 -7.94 5.94
C ASP A 101 -7.57 -8.00 4.78
N LEU A 102 -7.41 -7.13 3.78
CA LEU A 102 -8.18 -7.15 2.53
C LEU A 102 -7.32 -6.70 1.35
N ILE A 103 -7.47 -7.39 0.21
CA ILE A 103 -6.90 -6.99 -1.07
C ILE A 103 -8.06 -6.83 -2.04
N LEU A 104 -8.32 -5.59 -2.45
CA LEU A 104 -9.41 -5.27 -3.35
C LEU A 104 -8.86 -4.92 -4.73
N VAL A 105 -9.12 -5.80 -5.69
CA VAL A 105 -8.62 -5.69 -7.07
C VAL A 105 -9.73 -5.18 -7.97
N GLU A 106 -9.63 -3.92 -8.40
CA GLU A 106 -10.59 -3.35 -9.36
C GLU A 106 -10.08 -3.54 -10.80
N ILE A 107 -10.69 -4.49 -11.50
CA ILE A 107 -10.23 -4.97 -12.81
C ILE A 107 -10.26 -3.85 -13.85
N GLN A 108 -11.26 -2.95 -13.81
CA GLN A 108 -11.36 -1.86 -14.78
C GLN A 108 -10.20 -0.86 -14.64
N ILE A 109 -9.76 -0.58 -13.41
CA ILE A 109 -8.60 0.29 -13.16
C ILE A 109 -7.32 -0.35 -13.70
N ILE A 110 -7.12 -1.64 -13.43
CA ILE A 110 -5.93 -2.37 -13.91
C ILE A 110 -5.93 -2.48 -15.43
N ALA A 111 -7.07 -2.76 -16.05
CA ALA A 111 -7.21 -2.82 -17.51
C ALA A 111 -6.91 -1.47 -18.19
N GLY A 112 -7.16 -0.36 -17.49
CA GLY A 112 -6.83 1.00 -17.95
C GLY A 112 -5.37 1.40 -17.72
N ALA A 113 -4.56 0.61 -17.01
CA ALA A 113 -3.17 0.92 -16.74
C ALA A 113 -2.24 0.64 -17.96
N PRO A 114 -1.06 1.28 -18.04
CA PRO A 114 -0.09 0.99 -19.09
C PRO A 114 0.25 -0.52 -19.19
N PRO A 115 0.13 -1.16 -20.37
CA PRO A 115 0.27 -2.61 -20.52
C PRO A 115 1.59 -3.20 -20.01
N ARG A 116 2.66 -2.39 -19.99
CA ARG A 116 3.97 -2.79 -19.44
C ARG A 116 3.89 -3.28 -17.99
N PHE A 117 2.93 -2.78 -17.20
CA PHE A 117 2.77 -3.22 -15.81
C PHE A 117 2.22 -4.65 -15.75
N LEU A 118 1.21 -4.98 -16.55
CA LEU A 118 0.72 -6.35 -16.63
C LEU A 118 1.81 -7.30 -17.16
N ALA A 119 2.58 -6.89 -18.16
CA ALA A 119 3.71 -7.67 -18.66
C ALA A 119 4.77 -7.93 -17.56
N SER A 120 5.07 -6.92 -16.73
CA SER A 120 5.94 -7.08 -15.56
C SER A 120 5.37 -8.07 -14.55
N GLY A 121 4.07 -8.00 -14.25
CA GLY A 121 3.43 -8.93 -13.32
C GLY A 121 3.41 -10.37 -13.84
N ILE A 122 3.25 -10.56 -15.15
CA ILE A 122 3.39 -11.90 -15.78
C ILE A 122 4.81 -12.42 -15.62
N ALA A 123 5.82 -11.57 -15.83
CA ALA A 123 7.23 -11.96 -15.67
C ALA A 123 7.56 -12.34 -14.22
N ASP A 124 7.03 -11.60 -13.25
CA ASP A 124 7.17 -11.90 -11.82
C ASP A 124 6.50 -13.24 -11.47
N ALA A 125 5.26 -13.45 -11.93
CA ALA A 125 4.50 -14.69 -11.70
C ALA A 125 5.12 -15.93 -12.37
N LEU A 126 5.95 -15.77 -13.40
CA LEU A 126 6.69 -16.89 -14.02
C LEU A 126 7.86 -17.38 -13.16
N ALA A 127 8.33 -16.55 -12.20
CA ALA A 127 9.44 -16.90 -11.31
C ALA A 127 9.00 -17.52 -9.98
N THR A 128 7.68 -17.61 -9.72
CA THR A 128 7.08 -18.19 -8.51
C THR A 128 7.06 -19.71 -8.56
#